data_AF-A0A7N4PC26-F1
#
_entry.id   AF-A0A7N4PC26-F1
#
_cell.length_a   1.000
_cell.length_b   1.000
_cell.length_c   1.000
_cell.angle_alpha   90.00
_cell.angle_beta   90.00
_cell.angle_gamma   90.00
#
_symmetry.space_group_name_H-M   'P 1'
#
loop_
_entity.id
_entity.type
_entity.pdbx_description
1 polymer ?
#
loop_
_entity_poly.entity_id
_entity_poly.type
_entity_poly.pdbx_seq_one_letter_code
_entity_poly.pdbx_strand_id
1 'polypeptide(L)' 'LIIRNFKNHVFTDTDRALRLLEEYCRKLRKPEEQPLKKAVKKAMGIFKSSLFQALLGIQIWEFMPLRFPFFN' A
#
# COMPACT_ATOMS: atom_id res chain seq x y z
N LEU A 1 20.83 4.88 7.14
CA LEU A 1 19.63 5.58 7.66
C LEU A 1 18.61 5.98 6.57
N ILE A 2 19.06 6.50 5.41
CA ILE A 2 18.17 7.00 4.35
C ILE A 2 17.28 5.90 3.74
N ILE A 3 17.85 4.70 3.51
CA ILE A 3 17.07 3.54 3.01
C ILE A 3 15.94 3.16 3.97
N ARG A 4 16.21 3.22 5.27
CA ARG A 4 15.24 2.91 6.32
C ARG A 4 14.14 3.97 6.39
N ASN A 5 14.47 5.25 6.20
CA ASN A 5 13.49 6.33 6.08
C ASN A 5 12.62 6.21 4.82
N PHE A 6 13.20 5.83 3.68
CA PHE A 6 12.45 5.64 2.44
C PHE A 6 11.48 4.46 2.55
N LYS A 7 11.94 3.33 3.12
CA LYS A 7 11.09 2.17 3.42
C LYS A 7 9.94 2.53 4.37
N ASN A 8 10.22 3.33 5.40
CA ASN A 8 9.19 3.83 6.29
C ASN A 8 8.18 4.68 5.53
N HIS A 9 8.62 5.59 4.65
CA HIS A 9 7.71 6.45 3.89
C HIS A 9 6.75 5.65 3.01
N VAL A 10 7.25 4.66 2.25
CA VAL A 10 6.40 3.81 1.38
C VAL A 10 5.40 2.98 2.19
N PHE A 11 5.82 2.45 3.34
CA PHE A 11 4.89 1.80 4.28
C PHE A 11 3.83 2.78 4.82
N THR A 12 4.23 4.01 5.09
CA THR A 12 3.34 5.08 5.60
C THR A 12 2.32 5.50 4.54
N ASP A 13 2.74 5.63 3.28
CA ASP A 13 1.85 5.94 2.15
C ASP A 13 0.83 4.82 1.91
N THR A 14 1.27 3.56 2.04
CA THR A 14 0.38 2.39 1.92
C THR A 14 -0.67 2.36 3.05
N ASP A 15 -0.26 2.63 4.30
CA ASP A 15 -1.21 2.75 5.44
C ASP A 15 -2.20 3.89 5.23
N ARG A 16 -1.73 5.05 4.74
CA ARG A 16 -2.57 6.21 4.47
C ARG A 16 -3.59 5.93 3.35
N ALA A 17 -3.17 5.27 2.28
CA ALA A 17 -4.06 4.84 1.19
C ALA A 17 -5.11 3.84 1.70
N LEU A 18 -4.71 2.90 2.56
CA LEU A 18 -5.63 1.95 3.21
C LEU A 18 -6.70 2.66 4.05
N ARG A 19 -6.32 3.64 4.87
CA ARG A 19 -7.28 4.43 5.66
C ARG A 19 -8.27 5.19 4.79
N LEU A 20 -7.81 5.78 3.69
CA LEU A 20 -8.67 6.47 2.72
C LEU A 20 -9.66 5.51 2.05
N LEU A 21 -9.22 4.30 1.67
CA LEU A 21 -10.09 3.24 1.16
C LEU A 21 -11.13 2.79 2.20
N GLU A 22 -10.73 2.69 3.47
CA GLU A 22 -11.61 2.34 4.59
C GLU A 22 -12.70 3.40 4.80
N GLU A 23 -12.32 4.69 4.73
CA GLU A 23 -13.26 5.80 4.87
C GLU A 23 -14.20 5.90 3.66
N TYR A 24 -13.70 5.68 2.45
CA TYR A 24 -14.51 5.59 1.23
C TYR A 24 -15.54 4.46 1.34
N CYS A 25 -15.11 3.28 1.79
CA CYS A 25 -15.96 2.12 2.04
C CYS A 25 -17.06 2.39 3.09
N ARG A 26 -16.81 3.30 4.05
CA ARG A 26 -17.78 3.75 5.06
C ARG A 26 -18.80 4.75 4.51
N LYS A 27 -18.41 5.53 3.51
CA LYS A 27 -19.28 6.47 2.77
C LYS A 27 -20.18 5.75 1.76
N LEU A 28 -19.72 4.63 1.19
CA LEU A 28 -20.52 3.74 0.34
C LEU A 28 -21.58 2.99 1.16
N ARG A 29 -22.78 3.57 1.23
CA ARG A 29 -23.96 3.02 1.92
C ARG A 29 -25.06 2.58 0.95
N LYS A 30 -24.95 2.93 -0.34
CA LYS A 30 -25.99 2.60 -1.33
C LYS A 30 -25.92 1.12 -1.71
N PRO A 31 -27.06 0.45 -1.91
CA PRO A 31 -27.11 -0.94 -2.36
C PRO A 31 -26.48 -1.14 -3.76
N GLU A 32 -26.52 -0.12 -4.62
CA GLU A 32 -25.89 -0.13 -5.95
C GLU A 32 -24.35 -0.17 -5.87
N GLU A 33 -23.77 0.26 -4.75
CA GLU A 33 -22.32 0.34 -4.52
C GLU A 33 -21.77 -0.90 -3.81
N GLN A 34 -22.62 -1.89 -3.49
CA GLN A 34 -22.21 -3.16 -2.87
C GLN A 34 -21.08 -3.89 -3.64
N PRO A 35 -21.09 -3.97 -4.99
CA PRO A 35 -20.00 -4.62 -5.74
C PRO A 35 -18.68 -3.85 -5.59
N LEU A 36 -18.75 -2.51 -5.65
CA LEU A 36 -17.59 -1.63 -5.50
C LEU A 36 -16.99 -1.76 -4.09
N LYS A 37 -17.84 -1.78 -3.07
CA LYS A 37 -17.45 -2.01 -1.67
C LYS A 37 -16.73 -3.35 -1.49
N LYS A 38 -17.20 -4.39 -2.16
CA LYS A 38 -16.61 -5.73 -2.12
C LYS A 38 -15.25 -5.78 -2.82
N ALA A 39 -15.12 -5.11 -3.97
CA ALA A 39 -13.85 -4.96 -4.69
C ALA A 39 -12.82 -4.18 -3.88
N VAL A 40 -13.23 -3.05 -3.28
CA VAL A 40 -12.40 -2.23 -2.39
C VAL A 40 -11.93 -3.04 -1.17
N LYS A 41 -12.83 -3.76 -0.49
CA LYS A 41 -12.45 -4.63 0.63
C LYS A 41 -11.46 -5.74 0.23
N LYS A 42 -11.63 -6.34 -0.95
CA LYS A 42 -10.65 -7.31 -1.48
C LYS A 42 -9.29 -6.65 -1.72
N ALA A 43 -9.25 -5.49 -2.36
CA ALA A 43 -8.01 -4.74 -2.57
C ALA A 43 -7.33 -4.42 -1.23
N MET A 44 -8.09 -3.92 -0.24
CA MET A 44 -7.58 -3.66 1.10
C MET A 44 -7.00 -4.91 1.78
N GLY A 45 -7.65 -6.07 1.63
CA GLY A 45 -7.13 -7.34 2.15
C GLY A 45 -5.81 -7.76 1.49
N ILE A 46 -5.65 -7.48 0.20
CA ILE A 46 -4.39 -7.70 -0.53
C ILE A 46 -3.31 -6.75 -0.01
N PHE A 47 -3.62 -5.46 0.15
CA PHE A 47 -2.67 -4.47 0.69
C PHE A 47 -2.24 -4.75 2.14
N LYS A 48 -3.12 -5.33 2.98
CA LYS A 48 -2.79 -5.75 4.35
C LYS A 48 -2.10 -7.13 4.42
N SER A 49 -1.99 -7.85 3.31
CA SER A 49 -1.35 -9.16 3.28
C SER A 49 0.16 -9.02 3.52
N SER A 50 0.68 -9.80 4.47
CA SER A 50 2.12 -9.87 4.76
C SER A 50 2.94 -10.24 3.53
N LEU A 51 2.37 -11.04 2.62
CA LEU A 51 2.99 -11.40 1.34
C LEU A 51 3.12 -10.18 0.42
N PHE A 52 2.08 -9.34 0.32
CA PHE A 52 2.13 -8.15 -0.52
C PHE A 52 3.08 -7.10 0.05
N GLN A 53 3.13 -6.95 1.37
CA GLN A 53 4.10 -6.09 2.05
C GLN A 53 5.54 -6.59 1.90
N ALA A 54 5.76 -7.91 1.93
CA ALA A 54 7.06 -8.51 1.65
C ALA A 54 7.48 -8.30 0.19
N LEU A 55 6.57 -8.51 -0.77
CA LEU A 55 6.82 -8.27 -2.20
C LEU A 55 7.14 -6.81 -2.50
N LEU A 56 6.39 -5.87 -1.92
CA LEU A 56 6.72 -4.44 -1.99
C LEU A 56 8.12 -4.16 -1.43
N GLY A 57 8.45 -4.76 -0.28
CA GLY A 57 9.78 -4.63 0.32
C GLY A 57 10.91 -5.16 -0.58
N ILE A 58 10.69 -6.25 -1.30
CA ILE A 58 11.65 -6.86 -2.22
C ILE A 58 11.80 -6.02 -3.49
N GLN A 59 10.69 -5.63 -4.12
CA GLN A 59 10.72 -4.78 -5.32
C GLN A 59 11.41 -3.45 -5.04
N ILE A 60 11.09 -2.79 -3.92
CA ILE A 60 11.75 -1.53 -3.56
C ILE A 60 13.25 -1.74 -3.38
N TRP A 61 13.68 -2.83 -2.75
CA TRP A 61 15.10 -3.13 -2.56
C TRP A 61 15.84 -3.32 -3.89
N GLU A 62 15.22 -3.99 -4.86
CA GLU A 62 15.80 -4.25 -6.18
C GLU A 62 15.91 -2.97 -7.03
N PHE A 63 14.93 -2.06 -6.93
CA PHE A 63 14.93 -0.80 -7.69
C PHE A 63 15.68 0.35 -6.98
N MET A 64 15.94 0.24 -5.67
CA MET A 64 16.65 1.26 -4.91
C MET A 64 18.06 1.58 -5.43
N PRO A 65 18.93 0.61 -5.76
CA PRO A 65 20.25 0.90 -6.32
C PRO A 65 20.19 1.57 -7.70
N LEU A 66 19.13 1.31 -8.49
CA LEU A 66 18.91 1.98 -9.79
C LEU A 66 18.39 3.41 -9.63
N ARG A 67 17.55 3.64 -8.61
CA ARG A 67 16.99 4.97 -8.29
C ARG A 67 18.01 5.87 -7.59
N PHE A 68 18.99 5.28 -6.89
CA PHE A 68 20.01 5.99 -6.11
C PHE A 68 21.39 5.32 -6.27
N PRO A 69 22.06 5.46 -7.43
CA PRO A 69 23.32 4.78 -7.71
C PRO A 69 24.52 5.26 -6.87
N PHE A 70 24.38 6.38 -6.14
CA PHE A 70 25.44 6.98 -5.33
C PHE A 70 25.33 6.68 -3.82
N PHE A 71 24.39 5.82 -3.42
CA PHE A 71 24.19 5.43 -2.02
C PHE A 71 24.61 3.96 -1.81
N ASN A 72 25.90 3.69 -1.92
CA ASN A 72 26.54 2.49 -1.38
C ASN A 72 27.71 2.93 -0.49
#